data_AF-A0A1V3G617-F1
#
_entry.id   AF-A0A1V3G617-F1
#
_cell.length_a   1.000
_cell.length_b   1.000
_cell.length_c   1.000
_cell.angle_alpha   90.00
_cell.angle_beta   90.00
_cell.angle_gamma   90.00
#
_symmetry.space_group_name_H-M   'P 1'
#
loop_
_entity.id
_entity.type
_entity.pdbx_description
1 polymer ?
#
loop_
_entity_poly.entity_id
_entity_poly.type
_entity_poly.pdbx_seq_one_letter_code
_entity_poly.pdbx_strand_id
1 'polypeptide(L)'
;MTILNKTISQNRDNISRTVSYASFFKRNPEIRWAMLASLVSRNAGYSMCDLKGEWLPRFLSEDTRKHLFHTYERANWMIFQDAFPQLLLYEYCKKKGAPLFDLLDNFYVSAFMKEEWHRFWIAKDLKRLCTSLIINEQHVIDKPVIRQSFYKKRIFSGTPFLLQDYMHFSTVLFPVLSGDVYGISVHGFKSVKNRIETGKMLYSILFESRWSEDIIRFSEAVTHTGSRHDFEKYVYPKKMRETPMLRMAYPIVRHHRKPMKDWYRKGMNTDVFYHPVKSIQQPCLTDWYKQKQRQIKIGILLKEWIQNR
;
A
#
# COMPACT_ATOMS: atom_id res chain seq x y z
N MET A 1 26.98 -4.65 5.29
CA MET A 1 26.09 -4.07 4.27
C MET A 1 25.56 -2.73 4.79
N THR A 2 25.71 -1.64 4.04
CA THR A 2 25.22 -0.30 4.44
C THR A 2 23.69 -0.23 4.36
N ILE A 3 23.07 0.73 5.07
CA ILE A 3 21.61 0.98 5.02
C ILE A 3 21.16 1.19 3.57
N LEU A 4 21.89 2.00 2.80
CA LEU A 4 21.55 2.30 1.41
C LEU A 4 21.56 1.05 0.52
N ASN A 5 22.62 0.21 0.62
CA ASN A 5 22.71 -1.00 -0.19
C ASN A 5 21.59 -1.99 0.16
N LYS A 6 21.23 -2.10 1.44
CA LYS A 6 20.12 -2.94 1.87
C LYS A 6 18.80 -2.40 1.33
N THR A 7 18.55 -1.10 1.42
CA THR A 7 17.36 -0.45 0.83
C THR A 7 17.25 -0.73 -0.67
N ILE A 8 18.32 -0.51 -1.44
CA ILE A 8 18.31 -0.75 -2.89
C ILE A 8 18.03 -2.23 -3.19
N SER A 9 18.68 -3.15 -2.47
CA SER A 9 18.49 -4.60 -2.69
C SER A 9 17.06 -5.07 -2.42
N GLN A 10 16.40 -4.50 -1.40
CA GLN A 10 15.04 -4.87 -1.00
C GLN A 10 13.96 -4.09 -1.74
N ASN A 11 14.31 -2.98 -2.38
CA ASN A 11 13.40 -2.20 -3.23
C ASN A 11 13.30 -2.74 -4.68
N ARG A 12 13.54 -4.04 -4.88
CA ARG A 12 13.58 -4.69 -6.19
C ARG A 12 12.19 -4.87 -6.81
N ASP A 13 11.23 -5.35 -6.04
CA ASP A 13 9.87 -5.65 -6.47
C ASP A 13 8.89 -5.58 -5.29
N ASN A 14 7.59 -5.64 -5.56
CA ASN A 14 6.57 -5.57 -4.52
C ASN A 14 6.74 -6.67 -3.45
N ILE A 15 7.09 -7.90 -3.85
CA ILE A 15 7.30 -9.02 -2.92
C ILE A 15 8.42 -8.69 -1.91
N SER A 16 9.58 -8.27 -2.40
CA SER A 16 10.76 -7.98 -1.56
C SER A 16 10.46 -6.86 -0.57
N ARG A 17 9.73 -5.83 -1.00
CA ARG A 17 9.28 -4.72 -0.15
C ARG A 17 8.33 -5.19 0.95
N THR A 18 7.28 -5.90 0.56
CA THR A 18 6.27 -6.44 1.49
C THR A 18 6.92 -7.33 2.55
N VAL A 19 7.76 -8.28 2.13
CA VAL A 19 8.45 -9.21 3.05
C VAL A 19 9.43 -8.47 3.96
N SER A 20 10.11 -7.45 3.45
CA SER A 20 11.02 -6.63 4.24
C SER A 20 10.32 -5.89 5.37
N TYR A 21 9.14 -5.33 5.10
CA TYR A 21 8.31 -4.69 6.12
C TYR A 21 7.82 -5.68 7.19
N ALA A 22 7.26 -6.82 6.78
CA ALA A 22 6.82 -7.87 7.71
C ALA A 22 7.97 -8.36 8.60
N SER A 23 9.12 -8.65 7.98
CA SER A 23 10.30 -9.12 8.69
C SER A 23 10.85 -8.08 9.66
N PHE A 24 10.79 -6.79 9.29
CA PHE A 24 11.18 -5.69 10.17
C PHE A 24 10.26 -5.59 11.38
N PHE A 25 8.94 -5.62 11.17
CA PHE A 25 7.95 -5.56 12.25
C PHE A 25 8.14 -6.70 13.25
N LYS A 26 8.39 -7.93 12.78
CA LYS A 26 8.64 -9.09 13.66
C LYS A 26 9.78 -8.85 14.66
N ARG A 27 10.79 -8.05 14.28
CA ARG A 27 11.91 -7.69 15.16
C ARG A 27 11.69 -6.39 15.95
N ASN A 28 10.77 -5.54 15.50
CA ASN A 28 10.50 -4.21 16.05
C ASN A 28 8.98 -3.94 16.07
N PRO A 29 8.20 -4.68 16.89
CA PRO A 29 6.74 -4.60 16.91
C PRO A 29 6.21 -3.22 17.36
N GLU A 30 7.04 -2.41 18.02
CA GLU A 30 6.72 -1.02 18.34
C GLU A 30 6.56 -0.14 17.09
N ILE A 31 7.16 -0.51 15.95
CA ILE A 31 7.03 0.22 14.70
C ILE A 31 5.86 -0.33 13.89
N ARG A 32 4.65 -0.10 14.41
CA ARG A 32 3.37 -0.59 13.87
C ARG A 32 3.16 -0.29 12.38
N TRP A 33 3.67 0.84 11.90
CA TRP A 33 3.60 1.20 10.48
C TRP A 33 4.18 0.14 9.55
N ALA A 34 5.22 -0.60 9.98
CA ALA A 34 5.83 -1.62 9.13
C ALA A 34 4.85 -2.76 8.81
N MET A 35 4.07 -3.27 9.78
CA MET A 35 3.07 -4.30 9.46
C MET A 35 1.93 -3.73 8.62
N LEU A 36 1.49 -2.49 8.90
CA LEU A 36 0.49 -1.81 8.08
C LEU A 36 0.97 -1.70 6.62
N ALA A 37 2.19 -1.22 6.40
CA ALA A 37 2.79 -1.09 5.08
C ALA A 37 2.96 -2.46 4.39
N SER A 38 3.30 -3.52 5.13
CA SER A 38 3.32 -4.89 4.60
C SER A 38 1.96 -5.30 4.05
N LEU A 39 0.90 -5.23 4.86
CA LEU A 39 -0.45 -5.64 4.46
C LEU A 39 -1.03 -4.78 3.34
N VAL A 40 -0.84 -3.47 3.38
CA VAL A 40 -1.23 -2.56 2.28
C VAL A 40 -0.42 -2.86 1.01
N SER A 41 0.86 -3.19 1.13
CA SER A 41 1.69 -3.57 -0.02
C SER A 41 1.27 -4.90 -0.65
N ARG A 42 0.74 -5.85 0.15
CA ARG A 42 0.09 -7.06 -0.40
C ARG A 42 -1.07 -6.72 -1.33
N ASN A 43 -1.83 -5.68 -0.97
CA ASN A 43 -2.95 -5.20 -1.78
C ASN A 43 -2.48 -4.65 -3.13
N ALA A 44 -1.41 -3.85 -3.12
CA ALA A 44 -0.81 -3.38 -4.36
C ALA A 44 -0.29 -4.55 -5.23
N GLY A 45 0.29 -5.58 -4.63
CA GLY A 45 0.77 -6.77 -5.32
C GLY A 45 -0.33 -7.51 -6.08
N TYR A 46 -1.47 -7.78 -5.42
CA TYR A 46 -2.61 -8.40 -6.11
C TYR A 46 -3.19 -7.50 -7.18
N SER A 47 -3.29 -6.19 -6.96
CA SER A 47 -3.83 -5.27 -7.97
C SER A 47 -2.94 -5.24 -9.20
N MET A 48 -1.61 -5.37 -9.03
CA MET A 48 -0.69 -5.55 -10.16
C MET A 48 -0.98 -6.87 -10.89
N CYS A 49 -1.12 -7.99 -10.18
CA CYS A 49 -1.32 -9.30 -10.82
C CYS A 49 -2.69 -9.46 -11.49
N ASP A 50 -3.74 -8.79 -10.99
CA ASP A 50 -5.05 -8.78 -11.65
C ASP A 50 -4.98 -8.24 -13.08
N LEU A 51 -4.09 -7.28 -13.35
CA LEU A 51 -3.88 -6.71 -14.69
C LEU A 51 -3.32 -7.74 -15.71
N LYS A 52 -2.86 -8.90 -15.24
CA LYS A 52 -2.45 -10.04 -16.07
C LYS A 52 -3.28 -11.30 -15.75
N GLY A 53 -4.30 -11.18 -14.92
CA GLY A 53 -5.24 -12.27 -14.61
C GLY A 53 -6.27 -12.49 -15.71
N GLU A 54 -7.24 -13.33 -15.45
CA GLU A 54 -8.28 -13.71 -16.41
C GLU A 54 -9.20 -12.53 -16.83
N TRP A 55 -9.62 -11.70 -15.87
CA TRP A 55 -10.75 -10.79 -16.07
C TRP A 55 -10.35 -9.41 -16.60
N LEU A 56 -9.32 -8.76 -16.05
CA LEU A 56 -8.96 -7.40 -16.48
C LEU A 56 -8.50 -7.27 -17.93
N PRO A 57 -7.75 -8.21 -18.52
CA PRO A 57 -7.37 -8.14 -19.93
C PRO A 57 -8.56 -8.16 -20.91
N ARG A 58 -9.70 -8.74 -20.51
CA ARG A 58 -10.94 -8.71 -21.30
C ARG A 58 -11.61 -7.33 -21.31
N PHE A 59 -11.40 -6.55 -20.25
CA PHE A 59 -11.98 -5.23 -20.11
C PHE A 59 -11.05 -4.10 -20.56
N LEU A 60 -9.74 -4.25 -20.31
CA LEU A 60 -8.72 -3.21 -20.43
C LEU A 60 -7.70 -3.53 -21.52
N SER A 61 -7.39 -2.52 -22.33
CA SER A 61 -6.32 -2.61 -23.32
C SER A 61 -4.97 -2.91 -22.65
N GLU A 62 -4.07 -3.52 -23.40
CA GLU A 62 -2.72 -3.81 -22.90
C GLU A 62 -1.97 -2.53 -22.49
N ASP A 63 -2.13 -1.45 -23.25
CA ASP A 63 -1.51 -0.16 -22.95
C ASP A 63 -2.02 0.40 -21.61
N THR A 64 -3.33 0.39 -21.38
CA THR A 64 -3.90 0.81 -20.10
C THR A 64 -3.32 -0.04 -18.97
N ARG A 65 -3.33 -1.37 -19.08
CA ARG A 65 -2.80 -2.28 -18.04
C ARG A 65 -1.32 -2.06 -17.75
N LYS A 66 -0.49 -1.80 -18.77
CA LYS A 66 0.93 -1.42 -18.60
C LYS A 66 1.07 -0.14 -17.80
N HIS A 67 0.30 0.89 -18.14
CA HIS A 67 0.29 2.15 -17.39
C HIS A 67 -0.14 1.95 -15.94
N LEU A 68 -1.20 1.17 -15.69
CA LEU A 68 -1.66 0.89 -14.32
C LEU A 68 -0.58 0.20 -13.50
N PHE A 69 0.05 -0.83 -14.07
CA PHE A 69 1.15 -1.54 -13.43
C PHE A 69 2.29 -0.59 -13.06
N HIS A 70 2.74 0.26 -13.99
CA HIS A 70 3.81 1.22 -13.72
C HIS A 70 3.43 2.26 -12.65
N THR A 71 2.16 2.69 -12.59
CA THR A 71 1.67 3.57 -11.52
C THR A 71 1.74 2.88 -10.16
N TYR A 72 1.26 1.64 -10.04
CA TYR A 72 1.36 0.87 -8.79
C TYR A 72 2.81 0.66 -8.38
N GLU A 73 3.65 0.23 -9.32
CA GLU A 73 5.05 -0.11 -9.08
C GLU A 73 5.83 1.13 -8.65
N ARG A 74 5.65 2.26 -9.35
CA ARG A 74 6.33 3.51 -9.01
C ARG A 74 5.90 4.05 -7.64
N ALA A 75 4.61 3.98 -7.30
CA ALA A 75 4.13 4.37 -5.97
C ALA A 75 4.84 3.57 -4.88
N ASN A 76 4.74 2.24 -4.94
CA ASN A 76 5.29 1.34 -3.94
C ASN A 76 6.82 1.46 -3.84
N TRP A 77 7.50 1.62 -4.97
CA TRP A 77 8.95 1.82 -5.00
C TRP A 77 9.37 3.11 -4.30
N MET A 78 8.68 4.24 -4.54
CA MET A 78 9.02 5.51 -3.89
C MET A 78 8.75 5.49 -2.39
N ILE A 79 7.64 4.89 -1.96
CA ILE A 79 7.30 4.73 -0.54
C ILE A 79 8.41 3.96 0.18
N PHE A 80 8.82 2.83 -0.39
CA PHE A 80 9.88 2.01 0.21
C PHE A 80 11.24 2.68 0.19
N GLN A 81 11.57 3.38 -0.90
CA GLN A 81 12.81 4.15 -1.02
C GLN A 81 12.93 5.24 0.05
N ASP A 82 11.80 5.77 0.53
CA ASP A 82 11.74 6.79 1.57
C ASP A 82 11.70 6.19 2.97
N ALA A 83 10.79 5.23 3.23
CA ALA A 83 10.51 4.74 4.57
C ALA A 83 11.50 3.68 5.06
N PHE A 84 11.90 2.73 4.21
CA PHE A 84 12.75 1.62 4.66
C PHE A 84 14.13 2.02 5.22
N PRO A 85 14.88 3.00 4.68
CA PRO A 85 16.10 3.45 5.32
C PRO A 85 15.87 4.07 6.71
N GLN A 86 14.72 4.70 6.95
CA GLN A 86 14.33 5.21 8.27
C GLN A 86 14.16 4.06 9.27
N LEU A 87 13.49 2.98 8.85
CA LEU A 87 13.31 1.77 9.65
C LEU A 87 14.67 1.13 10.02
N LEU A 88 15.56 0.99 9.04
CA LEU A 88 16.90 0.43 9.27
C LEU A 88 17.73 1.31 10.20
N LEU A 89 17.66 2.63 10.07
CA LEU A 89 18.33 3.56 10.96
C LEU A 89 17.78 3.44 12.39
N TYR A 90 16.46 3.36 12.55
CA TYR A 90 15.84 3.13 13.86
C TYR A 90 16.36 1.84 14.53
N GLU A 91 16.40 0.72 13.80
CA GLU A 91 16.92 -0.55 14.34
C GLU A 91 18.39 -0.43 14.75
N TYR A 92 19.19 0.37 14.04
CA TYR A 92 20.57 0.68 14.41
C TYR A 92 20.65 1.56 15.68
N CYS A 93 19.89 2.66 15.73
CA CYS A 93 19.79 3.54 16.89
C CYS A 93 19.39 2.76 18.15
N LYS A 94 18.37 1.88 18.04
CA LYS A 94 17.90 1.00 19.12
C LYS A 94 19.02 0.12 19.66
N LYS A 95 19.83 -0.50 18.78
CA LYS A 95 20.98 -1.34 19.18
C LYS A 95 22.10 -0.54 19.83
N LYS A 96 22.32 0.71 19.39
CA LYS A 96 23.36 1.60 19.93
C LYS A 96 22.92 2.36 21.18
N GLY A 97 21.62 2.44 21.45
CA GLY A 97 21.07 3.23 22.55
C GLY A 97 21.15 4.74 22.32
N ALA A 98 21.29 5.21 21.08
CA ALA A 98 21.49 6.63 20.76
C ALA A 98 20.63 7.09 19.57
N PRO A 99 19.99 8.28 19.65
CA PRO A 99 19.13 8.81 18.58
C PRO A 99 19.93 9.50 17.48
N LEU A 100 20.45 8.73 16.51
CA LEU A 100 21.25 9.24 15.39
C LEU A 100 20.40 9.68 14.18
N PHE A 101 19.23 10.31 14.42
CA PHE A 101 18.28 10.64 13.35
C PHE A 101 18.72 11.80 12.45
N ASP A 102 19.77 12.54 12.80
CA ASP A 102 20.43 13.48 11.87
C ASP A 102 20.95 12.79 10.60
N LEU A 103 21.26 11.50 10.67
CA LEU A 103 21.68 10.72 9.51
C LEU A 103 20.57 10.54 8.47
N LEU A 104 19.31 10.86 8.79
CA LEU A 104 18.18 10.80 7.86
C LEU A 104 18.33 11.76 6.67
N ASP A 105 19.10 12.84 6.84
CA ASP A 105 19.39 13.81 5.78
C ASP A 105 20.08 13.14 4.58
N ASN A 106 20.88 12.10 4.83
CA ASN A 106 21.56 11.31 3.79
C ASN A 106 20.61 10.43 2.95
N PHE A 107 19.34 10.28 3.37
CA PHE A 107 18.34 9.45 2.70
C PHE A 107 17.21 10.27 2.03
N TYR A 108 17.34 11.60 2.03
CA TYR A 108 16.32 12.54 1.54
C TYR A 108 14.97 12.39 2.26
N VAL A 109 15.02 12.04 3.54
CA VAL A 109 13.83 11.94 4.39
C VAL A 109 13.42 13.34 4.83
N SER A 110 12.12 13.58 4.93
CA SER A 110 11.60 14.90 5.29
C SER A 110 12.05 15.35 6.69
N ALA A 111 12.25 16.65 6.86
CA ALA A 111 12.51 17.24 8.18
C ALA A 111 11.37 16.94 9.17
N PHE A 112 10.13 16.83 8.67
CA PHE A 112 8.99 16.36 9.45
C PHE A 112 9.23 14.98 10.07
N MET A 113 9.66 13.99 9.28
CA MET A 113 9.92 12.66 9.83
C MET A 113 11.13 12.65 10.78
N LYS A 114 12.16 13.46 10.52
CA LYS A 114 13.29 13.60 11.43
C LYS A 114 12.85 14.06 12.82
N GLU A 115 12.02 15.11 12.90
CA GLU A 115 11.42 15.59 14.16
C GLU A 115 10.57 14.51 14.85
N GLU A 116 9.75 13.79 14.08
CA GLU A 116 8.87 12.75 14.62
C GLU A 116 9.63 11.50 15.10
N TRP A 117 10.77 11.15 14.50
CA TRP A 117 11.65 10.10 15.02
C TRP A 117 12.31 10.49 16.34
N HIS A 118 12.79 11.73 16.48
CA HIS A 118 13.29 12.25 17.77
C HIS A 118 12.20 12.25 18.84
N ARG A 119 10.99 12.70 18.49
CA ARG A 119 9.84 12.66 19.39
C ARG A 119 9.51 11.23 19.82
N PHE A 120 9.43 10.30 18.89
CA PHE A 120 9.17 8.89 19.19
C PHE A 120 10.24 8.28 20.07
N TRP A 121 11.51 8.65 19.89
CA TRP A 121 12.61 8.15 20.71
C TRP A 121 12.38 8.41 22.20
N ILE A 122 11.83 9.57 22.54
CA ILE A 122 11.56 10.00 23.92
C ILE A 122 10.19 9.50 24.38
N ALA A 123 9.13 9.81 23.62
CA ALA A 123 7.73 9.61 24.06
C ALA A 123 7.20 8.19 23.84
N LYS A 124 7.81 7.41 22.94
CA LYS A 124 7.36 6.06 22.55
C LYS A 124 5.89 5.96 22.11
N ASP A 125 5.33 7.03 21.57
CA ASP A 125 3.96 7.04 21.05
C ASP A 125 3.86 6.30 19.71
N LEU A 126 3.44 5.03 19.79
CA LEU A 126 3.34 4.13 18.64
C LEU A 126 2.31 4.61 17.60
N LYS A 127 1.19 5.19 18.05
CA LYS A 127 0.10 5.63 17.18
C LYS A 127 0.49 6.90 16.45
N ARG A 128 1.12 7.84 17.16
CA ARG A 128 1.64 9.06 16.55
C ARG A 128 2.67 8.73 15.49
N LEU A 129 3.72 7.96 15.81
CA LEU A 129 4.75 7.63 14.81
C LEU A 129 4.15 6.96 13.57
N CYS A 130 3.21 6.02 13.76
CA CYS A 130 2.55 5.38 12.63
C CYS A 130 1.75 6.38 11.78
N THR A 131 1.06 7.31 12.43
CA THR A 131 0.33 8.40 11.76
C THR A 131 1.30 9.32 11.02
N SER A 132 2.44 9.68 11.60
CA SER A 132 3.48 10.50 10.98
C SER A 132 4.04 9.83 9.72
N LEU A 133 4.35 8.53 9.78
CA LEU A 133 4.80 7.77 8.61
C LEU A 133 3.73 7.72 7.50
N ILE A 134 2.44 7.58 7.84
CA ILE A 134 1.33 7.69 6.89
C ILE A 134 1.29 9.08 6.25
N ILE A 135 1.36 10.15 7.04
CA ILE A 135 1.34 11.54 6.55
C ILE A 135 2.50 11.77 5.58
N ASN A 136 3.71 11.36 5.96
CA ASN A 136 4.89 11.51 5.12
C ASN A 136 4.76 10.73 3.81
N GLU A 137 4.33 9.47 3.88
CA GLU A 137 4.09 8.63 2.69
C GLU A 137 3.15 9.33 1.69
N GLN A 138 2.01 9.81 2.17
CA GLN A 138 0.99 10.39 1.29
C GLN A 138 1.44 11.69 0.62
N HIS A 139 2.31 12.47 1.27
CA HIS A 139 2.91 13.66 0.68
C HIS A 139 4.07 13.33 -0.28
N VAL A 140 4.90 12.34 0.03
CA VAL A 140 6.01 11.89 -0.83
C VAL A 140 5.50 11.42 -2.19
N ILE A 141 4.37 10.69 -2.24
CA ILE A 141 3.83 10.16 -3.50
C ILE A 141 2.91 11.13 -4.27
N ASP A 142 2.41 12.20 -3.64
CA ASP A 142 1.34 13.03 -4.19
C ASP A 142 1.69 13.65 -5.55
N LYS A 143 2.76 14.46 -5.58
CA LYS A 143 3.21 15.10 -6.82
C LYS A 143 3.79 14.12 -7.84
N PRO A 144 4.77 13.26 -7.50
CA PRO A 144 5.47 12.46 -8.49
C PRO A 144 4.66 11.30 -9.07
N VAL A 145 3.63 10.80 -8.38
CA VAL A 145 2.83 9.67 -8.89
C VAL A 145 1.37 10.02 -9.02
N ILE A 146 0.73 10.51 -7.96
CA ILE A 146 -0.73 10.67 -7.94
C ILE A 146 -1.15 11.73 -8.96
N ARG A 147 -0.61 12.95 -8.84
CA ARG A 147 -0.93 14.04 -9.77
C ARG A 147 -0.52 13.68 -11.20
N GLN A 148 0.71 13.20 -11.43
CA GLN A 148 1.17 12.85 -12.78
C GLN A 148 0.29 11.79 -13.45
N SER A 149 -0.16 10.77 -12.72
CA SER A 149 -1.04 9.72 -13.25
C SER A 149 -2.41 10.28 -13.63
N PHE A 150 -2.97 11.20 -12.83
CA PHE A 150 -4.26 11.83 -13.13
C PHE A 150 -4.19 12.91 -14.22
N TYR A 151 -3.05 13.58 -14.42
CA TYR A 151 -2.88 14.63 -15.44
C TYR A 151 -2.61 14.08 -16.83
N LYS A 152 -2.09 12.85 -17.00
CA LYS A 152 -1.95 12.17 -18.30
C LYS A 152 -3.32 11.71 -18.86
N LYS A 153 -4.28 12.63 -18.94
CA LYS A 153 -5.68 12.46 -19.38
C LYS A 153 -5.85 11.87 -20.79
N ARG A 154 -4.82 11.87 -21.64
CA ARG A 154 -4.90 11.40 -23.03
C ARG A 154 -5.13 9.89 -23.20
N ILE A 155 -4.97 9.08 -22.16
CA ILE A 155 -5.14 7.60 -22.24
C ILE A 155 -6.51 7.17 -21.68
N PHE A 156 -7.16 8.01 -20.88
CA PHE A 156 -8.46 7.70 -20.24
C PHE A 156 -9.67 8.29 -20.98
N SER A 157 -9.46 8.86 -22.18
CA SER A 157 -10.49 9.54 -22.96
C SER A 157 -11.60 8.63 -23.52
N GLY A 158 -11.49 7.29 -23.35
CA GLY A 158 -12.49 6.33 -23.86
C GLY A 158 -13.27 5.53 -22.81
N THR A 159 -12.84 5.49 -21.53
CA THR A 159 -13.50 4.68 -20.49
C THR A 159 -13.55 5.43 -19.15
N PRO A 160 -14.41 6.46 -19.00
CA PRO A 160 -14.15 7.51 -18.02
C PRO A 160 -14.62 7.22 -16.58
N PHE A 161 -15.51 6.25 -16.35
CA PHE A 161 -16.17 6.10 -15.05
C PHE A 161 -15.87 4.77 -14.34
N LEU A 162 -16.07 3.63 -14.99
CA LEU A 162 -15.81 2.31 -14.40
C LEU A 162 -14.34 2.10 -14.05
N LEU A 163 -13.44 2.68 -14.85
CA LEU A 163 -12.01 2.60 -14.56
C LEU A 163 -11.61 3.49 -13.39
N GLN A 164 -12.27 4.64 -13.16
CA GLN A 164 -12.02 5.44 -11.97
C GLN A 164 -12.32 4.60 -10.73
N ASP A 165 -13.48 3.94 -10.67
CA ASP A 165 -13.85 3.04 -9.57
C ASP A 165 -12.98 1.79 -9.46
N TYR A 166 -12.53 1.20 -10.58
CA TYR A 166 -11.68 0.01 -10.58
C TYR A 166 -10.20 0.32 -10.26
N MET A 167 -9.71 1.47 -10.71
CA MET A 167 -8.37 1.98 -10.38
C MET A 167 -8.28 2.53 -8.98
N HIS A 168 -9.40 2.62 -8.27
CA HIS A 168 -9.33 3.04 -6.91
C HIS A 168 -8.65 1.92 -6.11
N PHE A 169 -7.39 2.19 -5.78
CA PHE A 169 -6.79 2.11 -4.45
C PHE A 169 -7.75 2.39 -3.25
N SER A 170 -9.06 2.53 -3.46
CA SER A 170 -10.10 2.74 -2.47
C SER A 170 -10.22 1.55 -1.55
N THR A 171 -10.05 0.34 -2.09
CA THR A 171 -10.30 -0.88 -1.33
C THR A 171 -9.00 -1.51 -0.91
N VAL A 172 -8.77 -1.51 0.40
CA VAL A 172 -7.70 -2.25 1.04
C VAL A 172 -8.32 -3.34 1.90
N LEU A 173 -7.88 -4.57 1.66
CA LEU A 173 -8.38 -5.80 2.24
C LEU A 173 -7.33 -6.45 3.14
N PHE A 174 -7.76 -6.84 4.33
CA PHE A 174 -7.05 -7.60 5.35
C PHE A 174 -7.78 -8.94 5.55
N PRO A 175 -7.40 -9.97 4.78
CA PRO A 175 -7.98 -11.30 4.91
C PRO A 175 -7.54 -12.00 6.19
N VAL A 176 -8.36 -12.94 6.65
CA VAL A 176 -8.05 -13.85 7.76
C VAL A 176 -8.18 -15.31 7.31
N LEU A 177 -7.60 -16.23 8.07
CA LEU A 177 -7.56 -17.66 7.70
C LEU A 177 -8.95 -18.32 7.68
N SER A 178 -9.94 -17.78 8.40
CA SER A 178 -11.34 -18.23 8.36
C SER A 178 -12.02 -17.98 7.02
N GLY A 179 -11.44 -17.13 6.16
CA GLY A 179 -12.02 -16.73 4.88
C GLY A 179 -12.76 -15.39 4.93
N ASP A 180 -12.88 -14.77 6.10
CA ASP A 180 -13.36 -13.39 6.19
C ASP A 180 -12.33 -12.39 5.67
N VAL A 181 -12.83 -11.25 5.22
CA VAL A 181 -12.00 -10.15 4.72
C VAL A 181 -12.42 -8.85 5.40
N TYR A 182 -11.50 -8.25 6.15
CA TYR A 182 -11.69 -6.94 6.75
C TYR A 182 -11.09 -5.85 5.88
N GLY A 183 -11.45 -4.60 6.10
CA GLY A 183 -10.85 -3.51 5.35
C GLY A 183 -11.73 -2.28 5.26
N ILE A 184 -11.37 -1.40 4.32
CA ILE A 184 -12.18 -0.24 3.97
C ILE A 184 -12.19 -0.06 2.46
N SER A 185 -13.30 0.49 1.96
CA SER A 185 -13.45 1.01 0.60
C SER A 185 -13.72 2.52 0.69
N VAL A 186 -12.79 3.36 0.19
CA VAL A 186 -12.89 4.83 0.30
C VAL A 186 -13.16 5.53 -1.03
N HIS A 187 -14.00 6.57 -1.02
CA HIS A 187 -14.17 7.44 -2.18
C HIS A 187 -13.22 8.66 -2.11
N GLY A 188 -12.82 9.22 -3.27
CA GLY A 188 -12.08 10.48 -3.31
C GLY A 188 -10.56 10.39 -3.07
N PHE A 189 -9.90 9.31 -3.52
CA PHE A 189 -8.46 9.06 -3.34
C PHE A 189 -7.52 10.16 -3.87
N LYS A 190 -8.02 11.09 -4.71
CA LYS A 190 -7.26 12.26 -5.19
C LYS A 190 -6.79 13.17 -4.05
N SER A 191 -7.57 13.26 -2.96
CA SER A 191 -7.26 14.10 -1.79
C SER A 191 -6.21 13.44 -0.89
N VAL A 192 -5.10 14.15 -0.63
CA VAL A 192 -4.08 13.72 0.35
C VAL A 192 -4.72 13.45 1.72
N LYS A 193 -5.62 14.32 2.16
CA LYS A 193 -6.33 14.18 3.44
C LYS A 193 -7.10 12.86 3.52
N ASN A 194 -7.87 12.52 2.47
CA ASN A 194 -8.65 11.28 2.44
C ASN A 194 -7.74 10.05 2.49
N ARG A 195 -6.57 10.10 1.81
CA ARG A 195 -5.59 9.00 1.88
C ARG A 195 -4.96 8.86 3.26
N ILE A 196 -4.68 9.98 3.94
CA ILE A 196 -4.19 9.95 5.33
C ILE A 196 -5.27 9.35 6.25
N GLU A 197 -6.53 9.77 6.12
CA GLU A 197 -7.66 9.20 6.88
C GLU A 197 -7.82 7.69 6.62
N THR A 198 -7.70 7.27 5.36
CA THR A 198 -7.70 5.85 4.94
C THR A 198 -6.62 5.05 5.67
N GLY A 199 -5.38 5.54 5.69
CA GLY A 199 -4.28 4.89 6.39
C GLY A 199 -4.52 4.76 7.90
N LYS A 200 -5.10 5.80 8.52
CA LYS A 200 -5.43 5.81 9.95
C LYS A 200 -6.58 4.86 10.29
N MET A 201 -7.58 4.77 9.42
CA MET A 201 -8.67 3.79 9.54
C MET A 201 -8.14 2.35 9.45
N LEU A 202 -7.25 2.09 8.49
CA LEU A 202 -6.58 0.78 8.38
C LEU A 202 -5.72 0.45 9.59
N TYR A 203 -5.02 1.44 10.16
CA TYR A 203 -4.31 1.27 11.43
C TYR A 203 -5.25 0.82 12.55
N SER A 204 -6.40 1.47 12.71
CA SER A 204 -7.38 1.09 13.75
C SER A 204 -7.94 -0.31 13.53
N ILE A 205 -8.19 -0.74 12.28
CA ILE A 205 -8.55 -2.13 12.00
C ILE A 205 -7.42 -3.08 12.41
N LEU A 206 -6.18 -2.78 12.02
CA LEU A 206 -5.07 -3.69 12.21
C LEU A 206 -4.61 -3.79 13.67
N PHE A 207 -4.70 -2.73 14.47
CA PHE A 207 -4.08 -2.68 15.80
C PHE A 207 -5.02 -2.32 16.95
N GLU A 208 -6.22 -1.84 16.68
CA GLU A 208 -7.17 -1.40 17.73
C GLU A 208 -8.49 -2.17 17.69
N SER A 209 -8.64 -3.10 16.74
CA SER A 209 -9.85 -3.91 16.60
C SER A 209 -9.67 -5.32 17.16
N ARG A 210 -10.80 -6.00 17.39
CA ARG A 210 -10.84 -7.41 17.79
C ARG A 210 -10.28 -8.39 16.75
N TRP A 211 -10.07 -7.96 15.50
CA TRP A 211 -9.58 -8.82 14.40
C TRP A 211 -8.07 -8.70 14.18
N SER A 212 -7.39 -7.87 14.97
CA SER A 212 -5.95 -7.60 14.88
C SER A 212 -5.11 -8.89 14.81
N GLU A 213 -5.33 -9.80 15.75
CA GLU A 213 -4.57 -11.05 15.86
C GLU A 213 -4.78 -11.96 14.64
N ASP A 214 -6.02 -12.13 14.20
CA ASP A 214 -6.34 -12.97 13.04
C ASP A 214 -5.71 -12.43 11.74
N ILE A 215 -5.71 -11.10 11.58
CA ILE A 215 -5.11 -10.43 10.42
C ILE A 215 -3.58 -10.60 10.42
N ILE A 216 -2.94 -10.43 11.59
CA ILE A 216 -1.49 -10.63 11.73
C ILE A 216 -1.15 -12.10 11.48
N ARG A 217 -1.90 -13.03 12.06
CA ARG A 217 -1.72 -14.47 11.88
C ARG A 217 -1.83 -14.89 10.41
N PHE A 218 -2.79 -14.32 9.67
CA PHE A 218 -2.86 -14.52 8.22
C PHE A 218 -1.57 -14.09 7.52
N SER A 219 -1.05 -12.90 7.86
CA SER A 219 0.15 -12.35 7.24
C SER A 219 1.40 -13.21 7.47
N GLU A 220 1.45 -13.92 8.59
CA GLU A 220 2.55 -14.83 8.95
C GLU A 220 2.39 -16.21 8.29
N ALA A 221 1.17 -16.73 8.23
CA ALA A 221 0.87 -18.04 7.65
C ALA A 221 0.89 -18.06 6.11
N VAL A 222 0.61 -16.93 5.47
CA VAL A 222 0.43 -16.87 4.01
C VAL A 222 1.60 -16.17 3.33
N THR A 223 2.39 -16.94 2.59
CA THR A 223 3.45 -16.41 1.73
C THR A 223 2.87 -15.43 0.70
N HIS A 224 3.47 -14.24 0.61
CA HIS A 224 3.08 -13.24 -0.39
C HIS A 224 3.71 -13.57 -1.74
N THR A 225 2.87 -13.87 -2.72
CA THR A 225 3.27 -14.09 -4.12
C THR A 225 2.87 -12.92 -5.02
N GLY A 226 2.10 -11.97 -4.47
CA GLY A 226 1.44 -10.93 -5.24
C GLY A 226 0.19 -11.41 -5.95
N SER A 227 -0.13 -12.71 -5.99
CA SER A 227 -1.36 -13.19 -6.60
C SER A 227 -2.57 -12.90 -5.70
N ARG A 228 -3.72 -12.55 -6.30
CA ARG A 228 -4.99 -12.45 -5.59
C ARG A 228 -5.40 -13.79 -4.93
N HIS A 229 -4.91 -14.89 -5.50
CA HIS A 229 -5.14 -16.23 -4.98
C HIS A 229 -4.54 -16.45 -3.57
N ASP A 230 -3.57 -15.63 -3.14
CA ASP A 230 -2.98 -15.74 -1.79
C ASP A 230 -4.06 -15.70 -0.70
N PHE A 231 -5.11 -14.90 -0.89
CA PHE A 231 -6.24 -14.81 0.04
C PHE A 231 -7.54 -15.40 -0.48
N GLU A 232 -7.81 -15.36 -1.80
CA GLU A 232 -9.06 -15.89 -2.36
C GLU A 232 -9.27 -17.38 -2.08
N LYS A 233 -8.19 -18.16 -1.93
CA LYS A 233 -8.30 -19.58 -1.57
C LYS A 233 -9.00 -19.82 -0.23
N TYR A 234 -8.99 -18.83 0.68
CA TYR A 234 -9.72 -18.88 1.94
C TYR A 234 -11.15 -18.35 1.79
N VAL A 235 -11.34 -17.26 1.02
CA VAL A 235 -12.67 -16.66 0.78
C VAL A 235 -13.58 -17.57 -0.06
N TYR A 236 -12.98 -18.28 -1.03
CA TYR A 236 -13.63 -19.21 -1.94
C TYR A 236 -12.88 -20.55 -1.93
N PRO A 237 -13.21 -21.42 -0.97
CA PRO A 237 -12.69 -22.79 -0.98
C PRO A 237 -12.99 -23.42 -2.34
N LYS A 238 -12.00 -24.06 -2.97
CA LYS A 238 -12.04 -24.69 -4.31
C LYS A 238 -11.88 -23.75 -5.51
N LYS A 239 -11.73 -22.43 -5.33
CA LYS A 239 -11.48 -21.52 -6.47
C LYS A 239 -10.07 -21.75 -7.03
N MET A 240 -9.99 -22.03 -8.34
CA MET A 240 -8.72 -22.12 -9.05
C MET A 240 -8.05 -20.74 -9.17
N ARG A 241 -6.73 -20.73 -9.34
CA ARG A 241 -5.96 -19.48 -9.49
C ARG A 241 -6.26 -18.83 -10.84
N GLU A 242 -6.89 -17.64 -10.80
CA GLU A 242 -7.20 -16.82 -11.99
C GLU A 242 -6.14 -15.73 -12.25
N THR A 243 -5.18 -15.54 -11.34
CA THR A 243 -4.15 -14.48 -11.42
C THR A 243 -2.74 -15.06 -11.28
N PRO A 244 -1.77 -14.61 -12.10
CA PRO A 244 -0.41 -15.10 -12.01
C PRO A 244 0.29 -14.64 -10.72
N MET A 245 1.44 -15.24 -10.41
CA MET A 245 2.35 -14.71 -9.40
C MET A 245 3.14 -13.53 -9.98
N LEU A 246 3.45 -12.53 -9.15
CA LEU A 246 4.04 -11.26 -9.62
C LEU A 246 5.34 -11.48 -10.41
N ARG A 247 6.27 -12.28 -9.87
CA ARG A 247 7.57 -12.55 -10.49
C ARG A 247 7.52 -13.39 -11.76
N MET A 248 6.37 -14.02 -12.04
CA MET A 248 6.12 -14.70 -13.31
C MET A 248 5.44 -13.77 -14.33
N ALA A 249 4.73 -12.74 -13.86
CA ALA A 249 3.93 -11.85 -14.70
C ALA A 249 4.68 -10.59 -15.15
N TYR A 250 5.64 -10.11 -14.34
CA TYR A 250 6.30 -8.83 -14.56
C TYR A 250 7.81 -8.91 -14.37
N PRO A 251 8.59 -8.22 -15.22
CA PRO A 251 10.01 -8.05 -15.00
C PRO A 251 10.27 -7.05 -13.88
N ILE A 252 11.50 -7.05 -13.38
CA ILE A 252 11.97 -6.01 -12.45
C ILE A 252 12.05 -4.68 -13.20
N VAL A 253 11.40 -3.67 -12.65
CA VAL A 253 11.44 -2.32 -13.19
C VAL A 253 12.63 -1.57 -12.59
N ARG A 254 13.49 -1.02 -13.44
CA ARG A 254 14.55 -0.11 -12.99
C ARG A 254 13.97 1.27 -12.75
N HIS A 255 14.24 1.83 -11.58
CA HIS A 255 13.74 3.12 -11.16
C HIS A 255 14.89 4.07 -10.91
N HIS A 256 14.63 5.36 -11.15
CA HIS A 256 15.55 6.44 -10.81
C HIS A 256 14.85 7.41 -9.84
N ARG A 257 15.56 7.89 -8.81
CA ARG A 257 15.09 8.97 -7.92
C ARG A 257 15.76 10.26 -8.41
N LYS A 258 14.97 11.21 -8.91
CA LYS A 258 15.46 12.59 -9.03
C LYS A 258 15.49 13.21 -7.64
N PRO A 259 16.45 14.08 -7.31
CA PRO A 259 16.41 14.86 -6.09
C PRO A 259 15.05 15.57 -5.99
N MET A 260 14.34 15.35 -4.90
CA MET A 260 13.06 15.98 -4.62
C MET A 260 13.27 17.00 -3.51
N LYS A 261 12.66 18.18 -3.66
CA LYS A 261 12.55 19.13 -2.55
C LYS A 261 11.68 18.50 -1.47
N ASP A 262 12.04 18.75 -0.22
CA ASP A 262 11.21 18.36 0.92
C ASP A 262 9.79 18.91 0.72
N TRP A 263 8.80 18.06 0.96
CA TRP A 263 7.40 18.45 0.90
C TRP A 263 7.02 19.28 2.13
N TYR A 264 7.70 19.04 3.26
CA TYR A 264 7.47 19.76 4.50
C TYR A 264 8.11 21.14 4.43
N ARG A 265 7.35 22.14 4.88
CA ARG A 265 7.82 23.52 5.03
C ARG A 265 7.61 23.91 6.47
N LYS A 266 8.62 24.52 7.09
CA LYS A 266 8.53 25.04 8.45
C LYS A 266 7.30 25.96 8.56
N GLY A 267 6.43 25.68 9.55
CA GLY A 267 5.16 26.37 9.76
C GLY A 267 3.94 25.72 9.09
N MET A 268 4.10 24.63 8.33
CA MET A 268 2.96 23.85 7.85
C MET A 268 2.26 23.17 9.04
N ASN A 269 0.98 23.47 9.25
CA ASN A 269 0.19 22.83 10.30
C ASN A 269 -0.10 21.36 9.93
N THR A 270 0.64 20.44 10.55
CA THR A 270 0.42 19.00 10.41
C THR A 270 -0.44 18.42 11.54
N ASP A 271 -0.68 19.19 12.61
CA ASP A 271 -1.49 18.76 13.76
C ASP A 271 -2.93 18.41 13.36
N VAL A 272 -3.44 19.06 12.31
CA VAL A 272 -4.75 18.74 11.72
C VAL A 272 -4.90 17.27 11.32
N PHE A 273 -3.81 16.57 11.01
CA PHE A 273 -3.84 15.17 10.58
C PHE A 273 -3.88 14.17 11.75
N TYR A 274 -3.66 14.60 12.99
CA TYR A 274 -3.65 13.72 14.16
C TYR A 274 -5.01 13.60 14.87
N HIS A 275 -6.03 14.36 14.45
CA HIS A 275 -7.38 14.22 14.96
C HIS A 275 -7.89 12.78 14.86
N PRO A 276 -8.65 12.24 15.83
CA PRO A 276 -9.18 10.88 15.76
C PRO A 276 -9.97 10.64 14.47
N VAL A 277 -9.85 9.44 13.90
CA VAL A 277 -10.71 9.01 12.79
C VAL A 277 -12.07 8.60 13.32
N LYS A 278 -13.10 8.72 12.46
CA LYS A 278 -14.42 8.19 12.77
C LYS A 278 -14.33 6.68 12.97
N SER A 279 -15.08 6.17 13.96
CA SER A 279 -15.18 4.73 14.21
C SER A 279 -15.73 4.01 12.98
N ILE A 280 -15.14 2.87 12.66
CA ILE A 280 -15.55 2.03 11.54
C ILE A 280 -16.61 1.07 12.04
N GLN A 281 -17.86 1.31 11.65
CA GLN A 281 -18.98 0.52 12.15
C GLN A 281 -18.98 -0.92 11.63
N GLN A 282 -18.55 -1.15 10.37
CA GLN A 282 -18.52 -2.48 9.76
C GLN A 282 -17.30 -2.63 8.83
N PRO A 283 -16.14 -3.08 9.36
CA PRO A 283 -14.96 -3.32 8.54
C PRO A 283 -14.97 -4.71 7.87
N CYS A 284 -15.91 -5.61 8.19
CA CYS A 284 -16.04 -6.87 7.49
C CYS A 284 -16.62 -6.62 6.10
N LEU A 285 -15.81 -6.86 5.07
CA LEU A 285 -16.14 -6.63 3.66
C LEU A 285 -16.35 -7.94 2.90
N THR A 286 -16.47 -9.10 3.55
CA THR A 286 -16.56 -10.41 2.89
C THR A 286 -17.67 -10.46 1.84
N ASP A 287 -18.92 -10.11 2.21
CA ASP A 287 -20.05 -10.18 1.29
C ASP A 287 -20.01 -9.09 0.22
N TRP A 288 -19.63 -7.88 0.62
CA TRP A 288 -19.41 -6.78 -0.32
C TRP A 288 -18.35 -7.13 -1.37
N TYR A 289 -17.23 -7.73 -0.95
CA TYR A 289 -16.15 -8.19 -1.81
C TYR A 289 -16.65 -9.25 -2.79
N LYS A 290 -17.39 -10.27 -2.30
CA LYS A 290 -18.01 -11.30 -3.13
C LYS A 290 -18.96 -10.72 -4.17
N GLN A 291 -19.83 -9.80 -3.75
CA GLN A 291 -20.79 -9.14 -4.62
C GLN A 291 -20.08 -8.30 -5.68
N LYS A 292 -19.06 -7.52 -5.30
CA LYS A 292 -18.30 -6.67 -6.23
C LYS A 292 -17.57 -7.47 -7.28
N GLN A 293 -16.94 -8.59 -6.91
CA GLN A 293 -16.33 -9.47 -7.89
C GLN A 293 -17.34 -10.04 -8.89
N ARG A 294 -18.52 -10.48 -8.42
CA ARG A 294 -19.59 -10.95 -9.31
C ARG A 294 -20.07 -9.84 -10.26
N GLN A 295 -20.30 -8.62 -9.75
CA GLN A 295 -20.70 -7.46 -10.56
C GLN A 295 -19.69 -7.16 -11.67
N ILE A 296 -18.39 -7.18 -11.34
CA ILE A 296 -17.31 -6.98 -12.32
C ILE A 296 -17.36 -8.06 -13.40
N LYS A 297 -17.40 -9.33 -13.01
CA LYS A 297 -17.40 -10.46 -13.96
C LYS A 297 -18.61 -10.40 -14.89
N ILE A 298 -19.80 -10.15 -14.34
CA ILE A 298 -21.03 -9.99 -15.13
C ILE A 298 -20.92 -8.81 -16.09
N GLY A 299 -20.44 -7.65 -15.62
CA GLY A 299 -20.26 -6.47 -16.47
C GLY A 299 -19.30 -6.69 -17.64
N ILE A 300 -18.23 -7.46 -17.42
CA ILE A 300 -17.27 -7.84 -18.48
C ILE A 300 -17.96 -8.74 -19.51
N LEU A 301 -18.65 -9.79 -19.07
CA LEU A 301 -19.35 -10.73 -19.95
C LEU A 301 -20.46 -10.05 -20.77
N LEU A 302 -21.22 -9.14 -20.15
CA LEU A 302 -22.24 -8.35 -20.85
C LEU A 302 -21.63 -7.45 -21.92
N LYS A 303 -20.50 -6.79 -21.63
CA LYS A 303 -19.78 -5.97 -22.63
C LYS A 303 -19.32 -6.82 -23.81
N GLU A 304 -18.71 -7.98 -23.56
CA GLU A 304 -18.28 -8.91 -24.62
C GLU A 304 -19.46 -9.38 -25.46
N TRP A 305 -20.59 -9.71 -24.83
CA TRP A 305 -21.81 -10.11 -25.53
C TRP A 305 -22.38 -9.00 -26.44
N ILE A 306 -22.36 -7.74 -25.99
CA ILE A 306 -22.80 -6.59 -26.80
C ILE A 306 -21.85 -6.36 -27.98
N GLN A 307 -20.54 -6.56 -27.81
CA GLN A 307 -19.53 -6.33 -28.87
C GLN A 307 -19.46 -7.45 -29.92
N ASN A 308 -19.91 -8.66 -29.57
CA ASN A 308 -19.97 -9.80 -30.47
C ASN A 308 -21.32 -9.94 -31.21
N ARG A 309 -22.22 -8.96 -31.05
CA ARG A 309 -23.44 -8.78 -31.82
C ARG A 309 -23.24 -7.69 -32.87
#